data_AF-A0A2N2FT43-F1
#
_entry.id   AF-A0A2N2FT43-F1
#
_cell.length_a   1.000
_cell.length_b   1.000
_cell.length_c   1.000
_cell.angle_alpha   90.00
_cell.angle_beta   90.00
_cell.angle_gamma   90.00
#
_symmetry.space_group_name_H-M   'P 1'
#
loop_
_entity.id
_entity.type
_entity.pdbx_description
1 polymer ?
#
loop_
_entity_poly.entity_id
_entity_poly.type
_entity_poly.pdbx_seq_one_letter_code
_entity_poly.pdbx_strand_id
1 'polypeptide(L)'
;MKQLCLVIFVLALAGCATSPEVTAWNIAKEVNTPSGYQNFVQQYPSSGHVGEARKLVEKSKIDQIMKADTVSECVRTMKTNPDPQTAAMVVDLAVKAAQKETSVADLYDFITYFKGHVEVGSVRNKLEELEFKGAREEASPVAMEYFLFRYPESRFADEGRKFFSEKSYTQVRAWGNQFGFKAFLQKFPESPRVTEIQRWTNSSLPPAGSSNFPGTLARAVEDSPWLKKYGCALTLSAAIRKKTGDVDSLRHALYEIETGGNSGSLPDACTTVILEAKPGLGGALDEGLLMMAKAEERRTELATHWKVYGERDEMAKAAFSASSIVADELESAELSEEVLGSGPLGGLDVGREKASVSARKALERFKMAEKTIARDRADIKRLLLEMDGLYRPLQFYVASCLVAKFGGEL
;
A
#
# COMPACT_ATOMS: atom_id res chain seq x y z
N MET A 1 54.33 69.68 -34.97
CA MET A 1 53.45 68.51 -35.24
C MET A 1 54.20 67.17 -35.25
N LYS A 2 55.04 66.85 -34.24
CA LYS A 2 55.70 65.52 -34.14
C LYS A 2 55.92 64.99 -32.71
N GLN A 3 55.37 65.63 -31.67
CA GLN A 3 55.54 65.18 -30.27
C GLN A 3 54.24 64.90 -29.52
N LEU A 4 53.07 64.97 -30.17
CA LEU A 4 51.78 64.71 -29.52
C LEU A 4 51.20 63.31 -29.80
N CYS A 5 51.88 62.46 -30.57
CA CYS A 5 51.39 61.10 -30.91
C CYS A 5 51.98 59.98 -30.05
N LEU A 6 52.93 60.26 -29.16
CA LEU A 6 53.65 59.21 -28.43
C LEU A 6 53.18 58.97 -26.98
N VAL A 7 52.13 59.67 -26.53
CA VAL A 7 51.59 59.53 -25.15
C VAL A 7 50.26 58.76 -25.11
N ILE A 8 49.63 58.48 -26.25
CA ILE A 8 48.36 57.74 -26.30
C ILE A 8 48.56 56.21 -26.48
N PHE A 9 49.78 55.74 -26.77
CA PHE A 9 50.03 54.31 -27.03
C PHE A 9 50.53 53.49 -25.82
N VAL A 10 50.64 54.07 -24.63
CA VAL A 10 51.13 53.38 -23.41
C VAL A 10 50.00 53.10 -22.38
N LEU A 11 48.76 53.50 -22.67
CA LEU A 11 47.62 53.41 -21.73
C LEU A 11 46.57 52.35 -22.09
N ALA A 12 46.95 51.28 -22.81
CA ALA A 12 46.01 50.27 -23.31
C ALA A 12 46.41 48.79 -23.07
N LEU A 13 47.38 48.50 -22.19
CA LEU A 13 47.83 47.11 -21.93
C LEU A 13 47.96 46.77 -20.44
N ALA A 14 47.05 47.30 -19.62
CA ALA A 14 46.77 46.77 -18.28
C ALA A 14 45.33 46.22 -18.22
N GLY A 15 44.90 45.56 -19.30
CA GLY A 15 43.75 44.66 -19.20
C GLY A 15 44.18 43.51 -18.30
N CYS A 16 43.84 43.60 -17.01
CA CYS A 16 43.98 42.51 -16.06
C CYS A 16 43.29 41.30 -16.67
N ALA A 17 44.05 40.41 -17.33
CA ALA A 17 43.55 39.16 -17.83
C ALA A 17 43.15 38.33 -16.60
N THR A 18 41.90 38.46 -16.18
CA THR A 18 41.33 37.60 -15.15
C THR A 18 41.48 36.18 -15.65
N SER A 19 42.12 35.33 -14.85
CA SER A 19 42.34 33.95 -15.25
C SER A 19 41.00 33.30 -15.63
N PRO A 20 40.98 32.37 -16.60
CA PRO A 20 39.76 31.64 -16.97
C PRO A 20 39.03 31.05 -15.76
N GLU A 21 39.78 30.64 -14.74
CA GLU A 21 39.28 30.20 -13.43
C GLU A 21 38.45 31.27 -12.72
N VAL A 22 38.98 32.49 -12.55
CA VAL A 22 38.26 33.58 -11.86
C VAL A 22 36.98 33.94 -12.62
N THR A 23 37.03 33.95 -13.96
CA THR A 23 35.85 34.17 -14.80
C THR A 23 34.82 33.06 -14.59
N ALA A 24 35.22 31.79 -14.63
CA ALA A 24 34.33 30.65 -14.40
C ALA A 24 33.72 30.65 -12.99
N TRP A 25 34.49 31.04 -11.98
CA TRP A 25 34.00 31.18 -10.61
C TRP A 25 32.94 32.29 -10.48
N ASN A 26 33.17 33.44 -11.12
CA ASN A 26 32.20 34.53 -11.11
C ASN A 26 30.91 34.14 -11.85
N ILE A 27 31.01 33.43 -12.98
CA ILE A 27 29.84 32.87 -13.68
C ILE A 27 29.09 31.89 -12.77
N ALA A 28 29.78 31.00 -12.06
CA ALA A 28 29.13 30.05 -11.15
C ALA A 28 28.38 30.76 -10.02
N LYS A 29 28.96 31.82 -9.44
CA LYS A 29 28.29 32.67 -8.43
C LYS A 29 27.10 33.44 -8.99
N GLU A 30 27.21 33.93 -10.23
CA GLU A 30 26.13 34.65 -10.90
C GLU A 30 24.94 33.73 -11.20
N VAL A 31 25.21 32.52 -11.69
CA VAL A 31 24.19 31.49 -11.93
C VAL A 31 23.59 30.99 -10.62
N ASN A 32 24.41 30.83 -9.57
CA ASN A 32 24.01 30.44 -8.22
C ASN A 32 23.14 29.16 -8.15
N THR A 33 23.47 28.15 -8.95
CA THR A 33 22.81 26.84 -8.93
C THR A 33 23.80 25.73 -8.56
N PRO A 34 23.32 24.57 -8.02
CA PRO A 34 24.19 23.44 -7.74
C PRO A 34 24.97 22.98 -8.98
N SER A 35 24.35 23.00 -10.17
CA SER A 35 25.00 22.62 -11.42
C SER A 35 26.08 23.62 -11.84
N GLY A 36 25.86 24.93 -11.66
CA GLY A 36 26.88 25.95 -11.92
C GLY A 36 28.14 25.74 -11.08
N TYR A 37 27.98 25.51 -9.77
CA TYR A 37 29.10 25.24 -8.87
C TYR A 37 29.75 23.87 -9.12
N GLN A 38 28.97 22.83 -9.44
CA GLN A 38 29.50 21.51 -9.80
C GLN A 38 30.34 21.56 -11.07
N ASN A 39 29.88 22.26 -12.10
CA ASN A 39 30.62 22.46 -13.33
C ASN A 39 31.96 23.17 -13.07
N PHE A 40 31.96 24.19 -12.21
CA PHE A 40 33.20 24.85 -11.80
C PHE A 40 34.18 23.89 -11.11
N VAL A 41 33.71 23.10 -10.14
CA VAL A 41 34.55 22.11 -9.43
C VAL A 41 35.11 21.05 -10.37
N GLN A 42 34.35 20.63 -11.38
CA GLN A 42 34.80 19.66 -12.39
C GLN A 42 35.85 20.25 -13.33
N GLN A 43 35.67 21.50 -13.78
CA GLN A 43 36.59 22.16 -14.70
C GLN A 43 37.89 22.61 -14.03
N TYR A 44 37.83 23.03 -12.76
CA TYR A 44 38.96 23.58 -12.02
C TYR A 44 39.18 22.88 -10.67
N PRO A 45 39.52 21.57 -10.65
CA PRO A 45 39.58 20.77 -9.42
C PRO A 45 40.68 21.17 -8.44
N SER A 46 41.69 21.93 -8.89
CA SER A 46 42.79 22.45 -8.05
C SER A 46 42.61 23.92 -7.65
N SER A 47 41.48 24.54 -8.01
CA SER A 47 41.21 25.95 -7.67
C SER A 47 41.10 26.14 -6.15
N GLY A 48 41.59 27.29 -5.66
CA GLY A 48 41.38 27.72 -4.27
C GLY A 48 39.89 27.90 -3.91
N HIS A 49 39.01 28.05 -4.90
CA HIS A 49 37.56 28.20 -4.71
C HIS A 49 36.80 26.86 -4.61
N VAL A 50 37.44 25.70 -4.83
CA VAL A 50 36.74 24.40 -4.79
C VAL A 50 36.07 24.12 -3.46
N GLY A 51 36.72 24.47 -2.34
CA GLY A 51 36.15 24.29 -1.01
C GLY A 51 34.89 25.12 -0.78
N GLU A 52 34.88 26.36 -1.26
CA GLU A 52 33.71 27.25 -1.21
C GLU A 52 32.60 26.78 -2.16
N ALA A 53 32.95 26.42 -3.40
CA ALA A 53 32.01 25.89 -4.38
C ALA A 53 31.27 24.65 -3.87
N ARG A 54 31.97 23.70 -3.24
CA ARG A 54 31.34 22.51 -2.63
C ARG A 54 30.37 22.87 -1.51
N LYS A 55 30.71 23.85 -0.66
CA LYS A 55 29.80 24.35 0.38
C LYS A 55 28.55 25.01 -0.22
N LEU A 56 28.69 25.74 -1.33
CA LEU A 56 27.55 26.35 -2.03
C LEU A 56 26.66 25.32 -2.72
N VAL A 57 27.23 24.23 -3.27
CA VAL A 57 26.44 23.09 -3.77
C VAL A 57 25.59 22.50 -2.63
N GLU A 58 26.21 22.25 -1.48
CA GLU A 58 25.51 21.66 -0.34
C GLU A 58 24.43 22.58 0.21
N LYS A 59 24.77 23.87 0.41
CA LYS A 59 23.80 24.89 0.82
C LYS A 59 22.63 24.98 -0.15
N SER A 60 22.89 24.98 -1.46
CA SER A 60 21.83 25.08 -2.46
C SER A 60 20.94 23.83 -2.50
N LYS A 61 21.49 22.63 -2.26
CA LYS A 61 20.69 21.41 -2.08
C LYS A 61 19.78 21.52 -0.86
N ILE A 62 20.32 21.96 0.28
CA ILE A 62 19.55 22.19 1.51
C ILE A 62 18.45 23.23 1.27
N ASP A 63 18.77 24.33 0.58
CA ASP A 63 17.79 25.37 0.22
C ASP A 63 16.68 24.84 -0.70
N GLN A 64 16.99 23.90 -1.61
CA GLN A 64 16.00 23.22 -2.44
C GLN A 64 15.13 22.27 -1.62
N ILE A 65 15.72 21.52 -0.70
CA ILE A 65 15.01 20.63 0.21
C ILE A 65 14.07 21.44 1.12
N MET A 66 14.51 22.59 1.63
CA MET A 66 13.69 23.48 2.46
C MET A 66 12.52 24.11 1.73
N LYS A 67 12.52 24.10 0.39
CA LYS A 67 11.39 24.50 -0.43
C LYS A 67 10.40 23.37 -0.67
N ALA A 68 10.74 22.12 -0.33
CA ALA A 68 9.81 21.01 -0.44
C ALA A 68 8.65 21.24 0.53
N ASP A 69 7.46 21.42 -0.02
CA ASP A 69 6.23 21.71 0.72
C ASP A 69 5.22 20.56 0.67
N THR A 70 5.53 19.52 -0.11
CA THR A 70 4.72 18.30 -0.24
C THR A 70 5.38 17.09 0.41
N VAL A 71 4.55 16.15 0.85
CA VAL A 71 5.01 14.86 1.39
C VAL A 71 5.77 14.06 0.33
N SER A 72 5.25 14.01 -0.90
CA SER A 72 5.86 13.32 -2.04
C SER A 72 7.30 13.78 -2.32
N GLU A 73 7.58 15.08 -2.29
CA GLU A 73 8.93 15.61 -2.49
C GLU A 73 9.89 15.25 -1.35
N CYS A 74 9.40 15.25 -0.11
CA CYS A 74 10.19 14.84 1.05
C CYS A 74 10.53 13.35 0.98
N VAL A 75 9.55 12.48 0.67
CA VAL A 75 9.77 11.04 0.48
C VAL A 75 10.74 10.78 -0.67
N ARG A 76 10.60 11.51 -1.79
CA ARG A 76 11.53 11.42 -2.93
C ARG A 76 12.96 11.80 -2.52
N THR A 77 13.12 12.86 -1.72
CA THR A 77 14.42 13.28 -1.19
C THR A 77 15.04 12.21 -0.31
N MET A 78 14.28 11.65 0.63
CA MET A 78 14.79 10.60 1.50
C MET A 78 15.21 9.34 0.74
N LYS A 79 14.49 8.98 -0.35
CA LYS A 79 14.88 7.86 -1.23
C LYS A 79 16.26 8.02 -1.85
N THR A 80 16.84 9.22 -1.88
CA THR A 80 18.21 9.44 -2.36
C THR A 80 19.30 9.17 -1.30
N ASN A 81 18.91 8.66 -0.13
CA ASN A 81 19.77 8.36 1.01
C ASN A 81 20.62 9.58 1.44
N PRO A 82 19.98 10.67 1.88
CA PRO A 82 20.69 11.86 2.34
C PRO A 82 21.56 11.55 3.56
N ASP A 83 22.56 12.41 3.82
CA ASP A 83 23.33 12.32 5.05
C ASP A 83 22.42 12.51 6.29
N PRO A 84 22.84 12.07 7.50
CA PRO A 84 21.99 12.09 8.69
C PRO A 84 21.43 13.47 9.06
N GLN A 85 22.16 14.55 8.81
CA GLN A 85 21.71 15.91 9.14
C GLN A 85 20.60 16.34 8.17
N THR A 86 20.80 16.12 6.88
CA THR A 86 19.78 16.37 5.86
C THR A 86 18.56 15.47 6.07
N ALA A 87 18.75 14.20 6.42
CA ALA A 87 17.67 13.27 6.72
C ALA A 87 16.77 13.78 7.85
N ALA A 88 17.37 14.24 8.97
CA ALA A 88 16.62 14.80 10.09
C ALA A 88 15.80 16.04 9.68
N MET A 89 16.39 16.94 8.88
CA MET A 89 15.69 18.12 8.36
C MET A 89 14.51 17.76 7.46
N VAL A 90 14.69 16.78 6.56
CA VAL A 90 13.63 16.32 5.64
C VAL A 90 12.49 15.68 6.42
N VAL A 91 12.75 14.97 7.51
CA VAL A 91 11.70 14.40 8.38
C VAL A 91 10.83 15.52 8.98
N ASP A 92 11.44 16.57 9.51
CA ASP A 92 10.69 17.71 10.08
C ASP A 92 9.82 18.42 9.04
N LEU A 93 10.34 18.58 7.81
CA LEU A 93 9.58 19.12 6.69
C LEU A 93 8.44 18.19 6.28
N ALA A 94 8.70 16.89 6.18
CA ALA A 94 7.71 15.89 5.83
C ALA A 94 6.56 15.86 6.82
N VAL A 95 6.84 15.99 8.13
CA VAL A 95 5.80 16.09 9.17
C VAL A 95 4.95 17.34 8.95
N LYS A 96 5.57 18.50 8.71
CA LYS A 96 4.85 19.76 8.47
C LYS A 96 3.99 19.70 7.20
N ALA A 97 4.50 19.08 6.15
CA ALA A 97 3.76 18.83 4.91
C ALA A 97 2.58 17.90 5.17
N ALA A 98 2.79 16.77 5.85
CA ALA A 98 1.75 15.79 6.16
C ALA A 98 0.60 16.37 7.00
N GLN A 99 0.85 17.36 7.87
CA GLN A 99 -0.22 18.03 8.62
C GLN A 99 -1.15 18.89 7.75
N LYS A 100 -0.65 19.39 6.62
CA LYS A 100 -1.41 20.19 5.65
C LYS A 100 -1.96 19.36 4.49
N GLU A 101 -1.45 18.15 4.32
CA GLU A 101 -1.79 17.25 3.23
C GLU A 101 -3.25 16.79 3.30
N THR A 102 -3.88 16.71 2.14
CA THR A 102 -5.25 16.22 1.95
C THR A 102 -5.30 14.95 1.10
N SER A 103 -4.21 14.63 0.42
CA SER A 103 -4.04 13.40 -0.34
C SER A 103 -3.84 12.20 0.58
N VAL A 104 -4.83 11.31 0.59
CA VAL A 104 -4.78 10.02 1.31
C VAL A 104 -3.56 9.19 0.87
N ALA A 105 -3.24 9.19 -0.43
CA ALA A 105 -2.10 8.45 -0.99
C ALA A 105 -0.76 8.97 -0.45
N ASP A 106 -0.56 10.29 -0.40
CA ASP A 106 0.67 10.89 0.12
C ASP A 106 0.87 10.60 1.60
N LEU A 107 -0.21 10.62 2.40
CA LEU A 107 -0.13 10.25 3.82
C LEU A 107 0.24 8.77 4.02
N TYR A 108 -0.18 7.86 3.13
CA TYR A 108 0.30 6.47 3.16
C TYR A 108 1.79 6.38 2.89
N ASP A 109 2.29 7.10 1.89
CA ASP A 109 3.70 7.13 1.56
C ASP A 109 4.53 7.65 2.74
N PHE A 110 4.04 8.70 3.43
CA PHE A 110 4.65 9.18 4.67
C PHE A 110 4.75 8.08 5.73
N ILE A 111 3.62 7.46 6.10
CA ILE A 111 3.56 6.47 7.18
C ILE A 111 4.44 5.26 6.87
N THR A 112 4.48 4.86 5.60
CA THR A 112 5.28 3.74 5.12
C THR A 112 6.76 4.04 5.20
N TYR A 113 7.16 5.23 4.74
CA TYR A 113 8.56 5.59 4.63
C TYR A 113 9.18 5.99 5.99
N PHE A 114 8.45 6.76 6.80
CA PHE A 114 8.92 7.26 8.10
C PHE A 114 8.52 6.35 9.26
N LYS A 115 8.36 5.04 9.01
CA LYS A 115 7.92 4.07 10.03
C LYS A 115 8.82 4.11 11.27
N GLY A 116 8.19 4.30 12.43
CA GLY A 116 8.89 4.39 13.73
C GLY A 116 9.21 5.81 14.19
N HIS A 117 9.05 6.82 13.32
CA HIS A 117 9.14 8.22 13.76
C HIS A 117 8.00 8.57 14.73
N VAL A 118 8.28 9.39 15.75
CA VAL A 118 7.33 9.72 16.83
C VAL A 118 6.05 10.37 16.29
N GLU A 119 6.15 11.15 15.23
CA GLU A 119 5.02 11.85 14.61
C GLU A 119 4.14 10.96 13.70
N VAL A 120 4.52 9.70 13.44
CA VAL A 120 3.69 8.79 12.63
C VAL A 120 2.30 8.59 13.23
N GLY A 121 2.18 8.62 14.56
CA GLY A 121 0.88 8.54 15.23
C GLY A 121 -0.03 9.72 14.88
N SER A 122 0.52 10.93 14.87
CA SER A 122 -0.21 12.16 14.51
C SER A 122 -0.67 12.12 13.04
N VAL A 123 0.21 11.71 12.13
CA VAL A 123 -0.11 11.59 10.70
C VAL A 123 -1.13 10.48 10.44
N ARG A 124 -1.06 9.35 11.16
CA ARG A 124 -2.09 8.29 11.09
C ARG A 124 -3.46 8.80 11.49
N ASN A 125 -3.54 9.58 12.57
CA ASN A 125 -4.81 10.16 13.01
C ASN A 125 -5.41 11.09 11.95
N LYS A 126 -4.57 11.85 11.25
CA LYS A 126 -4.99 12.72 10.14
C LYS A 126 -5.50 11.92 8.94
N LEU A 127 -4.79 10.86 8.56
CA LEU A 127 -5.22 9.93 7.52
C LEU A 127 -6.59 9.30 7.84
N GLU A 128 -6.77 8.80 9.07
CA GLU A 128 -8.04 8.24 9.53
C GLU A 128 -9.18 9.26 9.45
N GLU A 129 -8.93 10.51 9.82
CA GLU A 129 -9.92 11.59 9.72
C GLU A 129 -10.35 11.87 8.27
N LEU A 130 -9.38 11.90 7.34
CA LEU A 130 -9.67 12.09 5.93
C LEU A 130 -10.46 10.92 5.33
N GLU A 131 -10.06 9.67 5.61
CA GLU A 131 -10.79 8.50 5.12
C GLU A 131 -12.19 8.37 5.76
N PHE A 132 -12.35 8.69 7.05
CA PHE A 132 -13.66 8.75 7.70
C PHE A 132 -14.56 9.81 7.07
N LYS A 133 -14.02 11.01 6.84
CA LYS A 133 -14.74 12.11 6.19
C LYS A 133 -15.19 11.70 4.79
N GLY A 134 -14.30 11.11 3.98
CA GLY A 134 -14.63 10.60 2.65
C GLY A 134 -15.75 9.56 2.70
N ALA A 135 -15.65 8.58 3.61
CA ALA A 135 -16.70 7.56 3.79
C ALA A 135 -18.05 8.15 4.22
N ARG A 136 -18.05 9.21 5.03
CA ARG A 136 -19.27 9.92 5.46
C ARG A 136 -19.89 10.72 4.32
N GLU A 137 -19.08 11.42 3.53
CA GLU A 137 -19.52 12.24 2.40
C GLU A 137 -20.11 11.40 1.27
N GLU A 138 -19.56 10.21 0.98
CA GLU A 138 -20.14 9.25 0.03
C GLU A 138 -21.54 8.76 0.48
N ALA A 139 -21.82 8.84 1.78
CA ALA A 139 -23.09 8.47 2.41
C ALA A 139 -23.55 7.03 2.11
N SER A 140 -22.60 6.15 1.82
CA SER A 140 -22.79 4.75 1.45
C SER A 140 -22.45 3.82 2.63
N PRO A 141 -23.28 2.78 2.91
CA PRO A 141 -22.91 1.73 3.86
C PRO A 141 -21.58 1.06 3.51
N VAL A 142 -21.27 0.89 2.22
CA VAL A 142 -20.06 0.21 1.74
C VAL A 142 -18.81 0.98 2.10
N ALA A 143 -18.81 2.30 1.89
CA ALA A 143 -17.67 3.15 2.21
C ALA A 143 -17.38 3.15 3.72
N MET A 144 -18.42 3.22 4.54
CA MET A 144 -18.27 3.17 5.99
C MET A 144 -17.84 1.79 6.49
N GLU A 145 -18.33 0.70 5.87
CA GLU A 145 -17.86 -0.65 6.16
C GLU A 145 -16.37 -0.82 5.87
N TYR A 146 -15.91 -0.29 4.72
CA TYR A 146 -14.50 -0.30 4.36
C TYR A 146 -13.63 0.47 5.36
N PHE A 147 -14.08 1.67 5.77
CA PHE A 147 -13.41 2.44 6.82
C PHE A 147 -13.30 1.65 8.14
N LEU A 148 -14.41 1.10 8.64
CA LEU A 148 -14.44 0.34 9.90
C LEU A 148 -13.60 -0.95 9.83
N PHE A 149 -13.54 -1.57 8.66
CA PHE A 149 -12.68 -2.73 8.43
C PHE A 149 -11.20 -2.35 8.52
N ARG A 150 -10.82 -1.21 7.96
CA ARG A 150 -9.42 -0.74 7.94
C ARG A 150 -8.98 -0.18 9.30
N TYR A 151 -9.88 0.47 10.03
CA TYR A 151 -9.60 1.09 11.33
C TYR A 151 -10.63 0.69 12.40
N PRO A 152 -10.62 -0.58 12.84
CA PRO A 152 -11.58 -1.07 13.83
C PRO A 152 -11.50 -0.35 15.17
N GLU A 153 -10.29 0.13 15.52
CA GLU A 153 -9.95 0.85 16.75
C GLU A 153 -9.80 2.36 16.54
N SER A 154 -10.27 2.90 15.41
CA SER A 154 -10.20 4.34 15.18
C SER A 154 -10.98 5.09 16.26
N ARG A 155 -10.55 6.32 16.56
CA ARG A 155 -11.36 7.27 17.34
C ARG A 155 -12.73 7.56 16.70
N PHE A 156 -12.89 7.29 15.41
CA PHE A 156 -14.16 7.43 14.70
C PHE A 156 -14.96 6.11 14.61
N ALA A 157 -14.47 5.00 15.18
CA ALA A 157 -15.08 3.70 14.97
C ALA A 157 -16.51 3.60 15.55
N ASP A 158 -16.77 4.19 16.72
CA ASP A 158 -18.11 4.20 17.31
C ASP A 158 -19.10 5.06 16.50
N GLU A 159 -18.66 6.24 16.05
CA GLU A 159 -19.47 7.10 15.19
C GLU A 159 -19.72 6.40 13.83
N GLY A 160 -18.69 5.79 13.26
CA GLY A 160 -18.78 5.02 12.02
C GLY A 160 -19.73 3.84 12.14
N ARG A 161 -19.69 3.06 13.23
CA ARG A 161 -20.62 1.95 13.49
C ARG A 161 -22.07 2.43 13.55
N LYS A 162 -22.34 3.55 14.22
CA LYS A 162 -23.68 4.17 14.27
C LYS A 162 -24.14 4.62 12.89
N PHE A 163 -23.29 5.34 12.15
CA PHE A 163 -23.58 5.79 10.80
C PHE A 163 -23.85 4.61 9.86
N PHE A 164 -23.00 3.58 9.92
CA PHE A 164 -23.12 2.37 9.12
C PHE A 164 -24.44 1.63 9.38
N SER A 165 -24.80 1.45 10.66
CA SER A 165 -26.09 0.88 11.05
C SER A 165 -27.26 1.71 10.48
N GLU A 166 -27.26 3.03 10.64
CA GLU A 166 -28.38 3.86 10.19
C GLU A 166 -28.53 3.87 8.65
N LYS A 167 -27.41 3.93 7.91
CA LYS A 167 -27.44 3.86 6.44
C LYS A 167 -27.87 2.47 5.94
N SER A 168 -27.38 1.40 6.58
CA SER A 168 -27.80 0.03 6.28
C SER A 168 -29.30 -0.17 6.56
N TYR A 169 -29.82 0.42 7.64
CA TYR A 169 -31.25 0.38 7.94
C TYR A 169 -32.08 1.07 6.87
N THR A 170 -31.67 2.27 6.45
CA THR A 170 -32.34 3.02 5.38
C THR A 170 -32.42 2.20 4.09
N GLN A 171 -31.32 1.52 3.74
CA GLN A 171 -31.27 0.66 2.56
C GLN A 171 -32.20 -0.55 2.68
N VAL A 172 -32.16 -1.27 3.80
CA VAL A 172 -33.02 -2.44 4.03
C VAL A 172 -34.50 -2.05 4.09
N ARG A 173 -34.82 -0.90 4.70
CA ARG A 173 -36.17 -0.35 4.75
C ARG A 173 -36.70 -0.03 3.35
N ALA A 174 -35.85 0.52 2.47
CA ALA A 174 -36.21 0.78 1.09
C ALA A 174 -36.49 -0.50 0.29
N TRP A 175 -35.80 -1.61 0.61
CA TRP A 175 -36.07 -2.91 -0.01
C TRP A 175 -37.37 -3.56 0.48
N GLY A 176 -37.78 -3.28 1.72
CA GLY A 176 -39.08 -3.70 2.27
C GLY A 176 -39.29 -5.21 2.39
N ASN A 177 -38.23 -6.03 2.38
CA ASN A 177 -38.33 -7.48 2.46
C ASN A 177 -37.80 -8.06 3.78
N GLN A 178 -38.39 -9.18 4.20
CA GLN A 178 -38.07 -9.82 5.49
C GLN A 178 -36.61 -10.31 5.56
N PHE A 179 -36.04 -10.72 4.43
CA PHE A 179 -34.66 -11.21 4.39
C PHE A 179 -33.66 -10.10 4.75
N GLY A 180 -33.80 -8.92 4.14
CA GLY A 180 -32.97 -7.76 4.46
C GLY A 180 -33.08 -7.37 5.92
N PHE A 181 -34.27 -7.40 6.50
CA PHE A 181 -34.49 -7.12 7.92
C PHE A 181 -33.80 -8.15 8.83
N LYS A 182 -33.90 -9.45 8.53
CA LYS A 182 -33.19 -10.50 9.28
C LYS A 182 -31.68 -10.35 9.19
N ALA A 183 -31.15 -10.09 8.00
CA ALA A 183 -29.72 -9.85 7.79
C ALA A 183 -29.25 -8.61 8.58
N PHE A 184 -30.06 -7.54 8.61
CA PHE A 184 -29.77 -6.36 9.40
C PHE A 184 -29.70 -6.67 10.89
N LEU A 185 -30.70 -7.37 11.45
CA LEU A 185 -30.72 -7.74 12.87
C LEU A 185 -29.52 -8.61 13.26
N GLN A 186 -29.08 -9.51 12.37
CA GLN A 186 -27.90 -10.34 12.59
C GLN A 186 -26.61 -9.52 12.58
N LYS A 187 -26.49 -8.54 11.67
CA LYS A 187 -25.28 -7.71 11.52
C LYS A 187 -25.20 -6.61 12.58
N PHE A 188 -26.33 -6.08 13.03
CA PHE A 188 -26.43 -4.96 13.96
C PHE A 188 -27.36 -5.27 15.15
N PRO A 189 -27.01 -6.26 16.00
CA PRO A 189 -27.86 -6.67 17.12
C PRO A 189 -28.03 -5.57 18.19
N GLU A 190 -27.12 -4.59 18.22
CA GLU A 190 -27.16 -3.45 19.17
C GLU A 190 -27.75 -2.18 18.53
N SER A 191 -28.27 -2.26 17.31
CA SER A 191 -28.84 -1.09 16.63
C SER A 191 -30.07 -0.57 17.39
N PRO A 192 -30.25 0.77 17.51
CA PRO A 192 -31.49 1.34 18.06
C PRO A 192 -32.73 0.99 17.22
N ARG A 193 -32.55 0.45 16.01
CA ARG A 193 -33.62 0.03 15.09
C ARG A 193 -34.10 -1.40 15.32
N VAL A 194 -33.45 -2.18 16.19
CA VAL A 194 -33.78 -3.61 16.40
C VAL A 194 -35.24 -3.81 16.80
N THR A 195 -35.74 -3.07 17.79
CA THR A 195 -37.13 -3.19 18.28
C THR A 195 -38.16 -2.81 17.21
N GLU A 196 -37.84 -1.80 16.39
CA GLU A 196 -38.68 -1.37 15.27
C GLU A 196 -38.79 -2.50 14.23
N ILE A 197 -37.65 -3.05 13.79
CA ILE A 197 -37.60 -4.12 12.79
C ILE A 197 -38.24 -5.42 13.31
N GLN A 198 -38.03 -5.77 14.57
CA GLN A 198 -38.66 -6.95 15.20
C GLN A 198 -40.17 -6.81 15.20
N ARG A 199 -40.71 -5.62 15.52
CA ARG A 199 -42.16 -5.38 15.45
C ARG A 199 -42.70 -5.62 14.05
N TRP A 200 -42.03 -5.11 13.01
CA TRP A 200 -42.42 -5.32 11.62
C TRP A 200 -42.35 -6.80 11.22
N THR A 201 -41.27 -7.47 11.58
CA THR A 201 -41.06 -8.89 11.28
C THR A 201 -42.13 -9.76 11.94
N ASN A 202 -42.62 -9.37 13.12
CA ASN A 202 -43.67 -10.08 13.85
C ASN A 202 -45.09 -9.70 13.40
N SER A 203 -45.33 -8.45 12.99
CA SER A 203 -46.65 -7.97 12.54
C SER A 203 -46.97 -8.32 11.08
N SER A 204 -45.94 -8.49 10.25
CA SER A 204 -46.08 -8.71 8.81
C SER A 204 -46.08 -10.18 8.41
N LEU A 205 -46.34 -11.12 9.33
CA LEU A 205 -46.74 -12.49 8.97
C LEU A 205 -48.02 -12.39 8.13
N PRO A 206 -48.01 -12.68 6.81
CA PRO A 206 -49.24 -13.10 6.17
C PRO A 206 -49.65 -14.41 6.85
N PRO A 207 -50.94 -14.71 7.01
CA PRO A 207 -51.34 -16.07 7.38
C PRO A 207 -50.69 -17.05 6.40
N ALA A 208 -50.19 -18.17 6.91
CA ALA A 208 -49.32 -19.14 6.24
C ALA A 208 -49.99 -19.90 5.05
N GLY A 209 -50.66 -19.20 4.14
CA GLY A 209 -51.43 -19.75 3.02
C GLY A 209 -51.26 -19.06 1.67
N SER A 210 -50.26 -18.17 1.50
CA SER A 210 -49.95 -17.52 0.21
C SER A 210 -48.52 -17.83 -0.25
N SER A 211 -48.19 -19.12 -0.27
CA SER A 211 -46.97 -19.64 -0.90
C SER A 211 -47.29 -20.02 -2.35
N ASN A 212 -47.30 -19.05 -3.26
CA ASN A 212 -47.20 -19.26 -4.70
C ASN A 212 -46.81 -17.96 -5.41
N PHE A 213 -45.60 -17.46 -5.20
CA PHE A 213 -45.00 -16.50 -6.12
C PHE A 213 -43.51 -16.78 -6.34
N PRO A 214 -43.16 -17.72 -7.24
CA PRO A 214 -41.79 -17.94 -7.73
C PRO A 214 -41.18 -16.72 -8.46
N GLY A 215 -41.98 -15.69 -8.77
CA GLY A 215 -41.56 -14.50 -9.50
C GLY A 215 -40.87 -13.41 -8.67
N THR A 216 -40.88 -13.48 -7.34
CA THR A 216 -40.36 -12.39 -6.49
C THR A 216 -38.85 -12.39 -6.32
N LEU A 217 -38.17 -13.54 -6.34
CA LEU A 217 -36.70 -13.56 -6.28
C LEU A 217 -36.08 -13.09 -7.61
N ALA A 218 -36.64 -13.52 -8.74
CA ALA A 218 -36.23 -13.04 -10.06
C ALA A 218 -36.46 -11.53 -10.19
N ARG A 219 -37.62 -11.02 -9.77
CA ARG A 219 -37.88 -9.57 -9.66
C ARG A 219 -36.97 -8.87 -8.66
N ALA A 220 -36.70 -9.43 -7.49
CA ALA A 220 -35.81 -8.81 -6.50
C ALA A 220 -34.35 -8.74 -7.00
N VAL A 221 -33.90 -9.72 -7.79
CA VAL A 221 -32.62 -9.69 -8.51
C VAL A 221 -32.65 -8.68 -9.65
N GLU A 222 -33.78 -8.57 -10.38
CA GLU A 222 -33.98 -7.57 -11.44
C GLU A 222 -34.07 -6.13 -10.90
N ASP A 223 -34.68 -5.92 -9.74
CA ASP A 223 -34.97 -4.60 -9.19
C ASP A 223 -33.91 -4.12 -8.19
N SER A 224 -32.93 -4.97 -7.84
CA SER A 224 -31.81 -4.61 -6.98
C SER A 224 -30.59 -4.18 -7.81
N PRO A 225 -30.25 -2.87 -7.83
CA PRO A 225 -29.04 -2.39 -8.51
C PRO A 225 -27.75 -3.02 -7.96
N TRP A 226 -27.78 -3.48 -6.70
CA TRP A 226 -26.68 -4.17 -6.05
C TRP A 226 -26.50 -5.59 -6.62
N LEU A 227 -27.58 -6.37 -6.74
CA LEU A 227 -27.52 -7.73 -7.32
C LEU A 227 -27.20 -7.71 -8.83
N LYS A 228 -27.69 -6.71 -9.57
CA LYS A 228 -27.30 -6.45 -10.97
C LYS A 228 -25.82 -6.06 -11.10
N LYS A 229 -25.31 -5.14 -10.26
CA LYS A 229 -23.88 -4.78 -10.26
C LYS A 229 -22.98 -5.95 -9.86
N TYR A 230 -23.39 -6.76 -8.89
CA TYR A 230 -22.61 -7.92 -8.43
C TYR A 230 -22.58 -9.05 -9.47
N GLY A 231 -23.71 -9.32 -10.14
CA GLY A 231 -23.78 -10.27 -11.26
C GLY A 231 -22.95 -9.82 -12.48
N CYS A 232 -23.00 -8.54 -12.83
CA CYS A 232 -22.16 -7.96 -13.89
C CYS A 232 -20.67 -7.96 -13.52
N ALA A 233 -20.31 -7.66 -12.27
CA ALA A 233 -18.92 -7.65 -11.81
C ALA A 233 -18.30 -9.07 -11.82
N LEU A 234 -19.05 -10.09 -11.41
CA LEU A 234 -18.61 -11.49 -11.47
C LEU A 234 -18.40 -11.96 -12.92
N THR A 235 -19.34 -11.64 -13.82
CA THR A 235 -19.28 -12.04 -15.24
C THR A 235 -18.18 -11.29 -16.01
N LEU A 236 -17.99 -9.99 -15.73
CA LEU A 236 -16.92 -9.16 -16.31
C LEU A 236 -15.54 -9.60 -15.81
N SER A 237 -15.40 -9.92 -14.51
CA SER A 237 -14.14 -10.42 -13.95
C SER A 237 -13.72 -11.78 -14.54
N ALA A 238 -14.69 -12.65 -14.84
CA ALA A 238 -14.47 -13.95 -15.46
C ALA A 238 -14.10 -13.82 -16.96
N ALA A 239 -14.75 -12.92 -17.70
CA ALA A 239 -14.46 -12.68 -19.13
C ALA A 239 -13.11 -12.01 -19.36
N ILE A 240 -12.72 -11.06 -18.49
CA ILE A 240 -11.43 -10.36 -18.62
C ILE A 240 -10.25 -11.28 -18.24
N ARG A 241 -10.38 -12.09 -17.18
CA ARG A 241 -9.37 -13.12 -16.83
C ARG A 241 -9.09 -14.10 -17.96
N LYS A 242 -10.09 -14.41 -18.79
CA LYS A 242 -9.95 -15.34 -19.92
C LYS A 242 -9.21 -14.71 -21.12
N LYS A 243 -9.15 -13.38 -21.24
CA LYS A 243 -8.55 -12.67 -22.39
C LYS A 243 -7.21 -12.00 -22.11
N THR A 244 -6.96 -11.46 -20.91
CA THR A 244 -5.79 -10.60 -20.68
C THR A 244 -4.62 -11.28 -20.00
N GLY A 245 -4.82 -12.35 -19.23
CA GLY A 245 -3.74 -13.09 -18.53
C GLY A 245 -2.98 -12.29 -17.44
N ASP A 246 -3.08 -10.97 -17.43
CA ASP A 246 -2.45 -10.05 -16.50
C ASP A 246 -3.51 -9.24 -15.72
N VAL A 247 -3.34 -9.23 -14.39
CA VAL A 247 -4.24 -8.64 -13.40
C VAL A 247 -3.95 -7.14 -13.21
N ASP A 248 -2.72 -6.69 -13.47
CA ASP A 248 -2.34 -5.29 -13.25
C ASP A 248 -2.86 -4.37 -14.37
N SER A 249 -2.90 -4.86 -15.61
CA SER A 249 -3.57 -4.19 -16.74
C SER A 249 -5.08 -3.98 -16.52
N LEU A 250 -5.74 -4.95 -15.85
CA LEU A 250 -7.16 -4.86 -15.47
C LEU A 250 -7.38 -3.83 -14.36
N ARG A 251 -6.49 -3.79 -13.37
CA ARG A 251 -6.55 -2.83 -12.26
C ARG A 251 -6.37 -1.39 -12.76
N HIS A 252 -5.50 -1.16 -13.76
CA HIS A 252 -5.31 0.15 -14.37
C HIS A 252 -6.50 0.58 -15.24
N ALA A 253 -7.09 -0.32 -16.03
CA ALA A 253 -8.27 -0.01 -16.86
C ALA A 253 -9.53 0.29 -16.02
N LEU A 254 -9.72 -0.41 -14.90
CA LEU A 254 -10.82 -0.12 -13.96
C LEU A 254 -10.63 1.24 -13.27
N TYR A 255 -9.38 1.58 -12.93
CA TYR A 255 -9.03 2.89 -12.39
C TYR A 255 -9.32 4.03 -13.38
N GLU A 256 -8.93 3.90 -14.67
CA GLU A 256 -9.21 4.94 -15.68
C GLU A 256 -10.70 5.15 -15.98
N ILE A 257 -11.50 4.08 -15.93
CA ILE A 257 -12.97 4.15 -16.05
C ILE A 257 -13.58 4.87 -14.84
N GLU A 258 -13.06 4.59 -13.63
CA GLU A 258 -13.53 5.19 -12.38
C GLU A 258 -13.15 6.67 -12.25
N THR A 259 -12.01 7.08 -12.83
CA THR A 259 -11.54 8.48 -12.81
C THR A 259 -11.97 9.32 -14.02
N GLY A 260 -12.80 8.80 -14.93
CA GLY A 260 -13.39 9.58 -16.03
C GLY A 260 -12.47 9.80 -17.24
N GLY A 261 -11.59 8.85 -17.55
CA GLY A 261 -10.78 8.88 -18.79
C GLY A 261 -11.65 8.87 -20.06
N ASN A 262 -11.33 9.76 -21.00
CA ASN A 262 -12.13 10.14 -22.18
C ASN A 262 -12.24 9.08 -23.31
N SER A 263 -12.35 7.78 -23.03
CA SER A 263 -12.70 6.80 -24.07
C SER A 263 -14.19 6.50 -24.05
N GLY A 264 -14.97 7.28 -24.80
CA GLY A 264 -16.43 7.14 -24.95
C GLY A 264 -16.93 5.85 -25.63
N SER A 265 -16.15 4.77 -25.66
CA SER A 265 -16.59 3.46 -26.12
C SER A 265 -16.15 2.36 -25.16
N LEU A 266 -17.12 1.54 -24.74
CA LEU A 266 -16.83 0.24 -24.13
C LEU A 266 -16.07 -0.61 -25.16
N PRO A 267 -15.01 -1.34 -24.77
CA PRO A 267 -14.34 -2.26 -25.68
C PRO A 267 -15.33 -3.26 -26.28
N ASP A 268 -15.22 -3.59 -27.57
CA ASP A 268 -16.15 -4.49 -28.31
C ASP A 268 -16.41 -5.82 -27.57
N ALA A 269 -15.45 -6.29 -26.77
CA ALA A 269 -15.58 -7.49 -25.95
C ALA A 269 -16.69 -7.41 -24.88
N CYS A 270 -17.04 -6.22 -24.39
CA CYS A 270 -18.08 -6.03 -23.38
C CYS A 270 -19.49 -6.09 -24.00
N THR A 271 -19.65 -5.64 -25.25
CA THR A 271 -20.94 -5.59 -25.95
C THR A 271 -21.42 -6.99 -26.35
N THR A 272 -20.51 -7.89 -26.73
CA THR A 272 -20.83 -9.26 -27.14
C THR A 272 -21.33 -10.12 -25.96
N VAL A 273 -20.75 -9.95 -24.77
CA VAL A 273 -21.12 -10.72 -23.57
C VAL A 273 -22.53 -10.39 -23.07
N ILE A 274 -23.00 -9.16 -23.30
CA ILE A 274 -24.34 -8.70 -22.88
C ILE A 274 -25.44 -9.32 -23.75
N LEU A 275 -25.16 -9.66 -25.01
CA LEU A 275 -26.15 -10.16 -25.97
C LEU A 275 -26.41 -11.68 -25.88
N GLU A 276 -25.51 -12.46 -25.27
CA GLU A 276 -25.63 -13.92 -25.19
C GLU A 276 -26.37 -14.43 -23.92
N ALA A 277 -26.72 -13.53 -22.99
CA ALA A 277 -27.34 -13.91 -21.73
C ALA A 277 -28.89 -13.97 -21.81
N LYS A 278 -29.45 -15.06 -22.37
CA LYS A 278 -30.83 -15.54 -22.13
C LYS A 278 -31.00 -17.02 -22.53
N PRO A 279 -32.05 -17.74 -22.06
CA PRO A 279 -32.25 -18.38 -20.76
C PRO A 279 -31.85 -19.89 -20.73
N GLY A 280 -31.28 -20.35 -19.61
CA GLY A 280 -30.86 -21.75 -19.40
C GLY A 280 -30.14 -22.02 -18.07
N LEU A 281 -30.57 -21.36 -16.97
CA LEU A 281 -29.80 -21.16 -15.74
C LEU A 281 -29.51 -22.40 -14.86
N GLY A 282 -29.80 -23.62 -15.34
CA GLY A 282 -29.46 -24.86 -14.62
C GLY A 282 -27.94 -25.09 -14.56
N GLY A 283 -27.25 -24.92 -15.68
CA GLY A 283 -25.79 -25.14 -15.75
C GLY A 283 -24.97 -24.13 -14.95
N ALA A 284 -25.45 -22.89 -14.83
CA ALA A 284 -24.75 -21.84 -14.10
C ALA A 284 -24.69 -22.07 -12.58
N LEU A 285 -25.68 -22.77 -12.01
CA LEU A 285 -25.69 -23.09 -10.58
C LEU A 285 -24.70 -24.22 -10.26
N ASP A 286 -24.66 -25.26 -11.08
CA ASP A 286 -23.73 -26.38 -10.91
C ASP A 286 -22.28 -25.95 -11.15
N GLU A 287 -22.06 -25.07 -12.13
CA GLU A 287 -20.76 -24.46 -12.38
C GLU A 287 -20.34 -23.53 -11.22
N GLY A 288 -21.27 -22.77 -10.64
CA GLY A 288 -21.03 -21.94 -9.45
C GLY A 288 -20.65 -22.77 -8.21
N LEU A 289 -21.36 -23.88 -7.97
CA LEU A 289 -21.05 -24.79 -6.86
C LEU A 289 -19.68 -25.47 -7.04
N LEU A 290 -19.34 -25.87 -8.27
CA LEU A 290 -18.02 -26.43 -8.60
C LEU A 290 -16.90 -25.39 -8.40
N MET A 291 -17.13 -24.14 -8.78
CA MET A 291 -16.17 -23.04 -8.55
C MET A 291 -15.99 -22.75 -7.06
N MET A 292 -17.05 -22.79 -6.23
CA MET A 292 -16.91 -22.65 -4.78
C MET A 292 -16.10 -23.78 -4.16
N ALA A 293 -16.32 -25.02 -4.61
CA ALA A 293 -15.55 -26.18 -4.13
C ALA A 293 -14.05 -26.00 -4.44
N LYS A 294 -13.71 -25.55 -5.66
CA LYS A 294 -12.33 -25.25 -6.05
C LYS A 294 -11.73 -24.06 -5.29
N ALA A 295 -12.53 -23.03 -5.02
CA ALA A 295 -12.10 -21.89 -4.22
C ALA A 295 -11.81 -22.29 -2.76
N GLU A 296 -12.63 -23.18 -2.18
CA GLU A 296 -12.41 -23.72 -0.85
C GLU A 296 -11.19 -24.66 -0.79
N GLU A 297 -10.99 -25.48 -1.82
CA GLU A 297 -9.76 -26.27 -2.00
C GLU A 297 -8.52 -25.37 -2.05
N ARG A 298 -8.56 -24.29 -2.83
CA ARG A 298 -7.44 -23.33 -2.91
C ARG A 298 -7.23 -22.58 -1.59
N ARG A 299 -8.30 -22.22 -0.88
CA ARG A 299 -8.25 -21.59 0.44
C ARG A 299 -7.59 -22.52 1.46
N THR A 300 -7.99 -23.79 1.50
CA THR A 300 -7.43 -24.80 2.41
C THR A 300 -5.96 -25.12 2.08
N GLU A 301 -5.58 -25.14 0.80
CA GLU A 301 -4.19 -25.23 0.37
C GLU A 301 -3.36 -24.03 0.86
N LEU A 302 -3.85 -22.80 0.66
CA LEU A 302 -3.18 -21.58 1.13
C LEU A 302 -3.09 -21.51 2.66
N ALA A 303 -4.11 -21.96 3.37
CA ALA A 303 -4.10 -22.06 4.83
C ALA A 303 -3.07 -23.10 5.32
N THR A 304 -2.93 -24.21 4.61
CA THR A 304 -1.91 -25.24 4.87
C THR A 304 -0.51 -24.70 4.61
N HIS A 305 -0.29 -24.01 3.49
CA HIS A 305 0.97 -23.32 3.20
C HIS A 305 1.28 -22.27 4.27
N TRP A 306 0.31 -21.45 4.67
CA TRP A 306 0.50 -20.48 5.76
C TRP A 306 0.97 -21.15 7.06
N LYS A 307 0.42 -22.32 7.42
CA LYS A 307 0.86 -23.10 8.59
C LYS A 307 2.30 -23.61 8.42
N VAL A 308 2.63 -24.22 7.28
CA VAL A 308 3.99 -24.71 6.97
C VAL A 308 5.01 -23.58 6.97
N TYR A 309 4.66 -22.41 6.44
CA TYR A 309 5.52 -21.23 6.47
C TYR A 309 5.68 -20.66 7.89
N GLY A 310 4.64 -20.76 8.73
CA GLY A 310 4.76 -20.46 10.15
C GLY A 310 5.75 -21.38 10.86
N GLU A 311 5.69 -22.69 10.61
CA GLU A 311 6.65 -23.66 11.17
C GLU A 311 8.08 -23.42 10.66
N ARG A 312 8.26 -23.08 9.37
CA ARG A 312 9.56 -22.72 8.78
C ARG A 312 10.13 -21.41 9.34
N ASP A 313 9.28 -20.42 9.59
CA ASP A 313 9.66 -19.15 10.23
C ASP A 313 10.22 -19.39 11.64
N GLU A 314 9.54 -20.22 12.44
CA GLU A 314 10.02 -20.60 13.77
C GLU A 314 11.32 -21.43 13.72
N MET A 315 11.48 -22.34 12.76
CA MET A 315 12.74 -23.05 12.53
C MET A 315 13.88 -22.11 12.11
N ALA A 316 13.61 -21.12 11.25
CA ALA A 316 14.60 -20.13 10.81
C ALA A 316 15.05 -19.23 11.98
N LYS A 317 14.11 -18.79 12.83
CA LYS A 317 14.42 -18.03 14.06
C LYS A 317 15.23 -18.86 15.05
N ALA A 318 14.88 -20.13 15.25
CA ALA A 318 15.64 -21.02 16.12
C ALA A 318 17.08 -21.25 15.60
N ALA A 319 17.23 -21.47 14.29
CA ALA A 319 18.54 -21.61 13.64
C ALA A 319 19.37 -20.33 13.71
N PHE A 320 18.74 -19.17 13.55
CA PHE A 320 19.38 -17.87 13.69
C PHE A 320 19.85 -17.64 15.12
N SER A 321 19.00 -17.90 16.12
CA SER A 321 19.35 -17.79 17.55
C SER A 321 20.54 -18.69 17.91
N ALA A 322 20.52 -19.96 17.49
CA ALA A 322 21.64 -20.88 17.70
C ALA A 322 22.93 -20.40 17.01
N SER A 323 22.83 -19.86 15.79
CA SER A 323 23.99 -19.34 15.04
C SER A 323 24.55 -18.06 15.66
N SER A 324 23.71 -17.21 16.25
CA SER A 324 24.13 -16.00 16.98
C SER A 324 24.91 -16.36 18.24
N ILE A 325 24.42 -17.34 19.02
CA ILE A 325 25.11 -17.81 20.23
C ILE A 325 26.51 -18.33 19.89
N VAL A 326 26.64 -19.15 18.84
CA VAL A 326 27.94 -19.66 18.39
C VAL A 326 28.86 -18.54 17.92
N ALA A 327 28.33 -17.50 17.27
CA ALA A 327 29.12 -16.34 16.87
C ALA A 327 29.62 -15.53 18.09
N ASP A 328 28.76 -15.31 19.08
CA ASP A 328 29.11 -14.60 20.32
C ASP A 328 30.14 -15.38 21.15
N GLU A 329 30.04 -16.71 21.19
CA GLU A 329 31.02 -17.60 21.84
C GLU A 329 32.37 -17.58 21.13
N LEU A 330 32.39 -17.56 19.80
CA LEU A 330 33.61 -17.43 18.99
C LEU A 330 34.30 -16.07 19.21
N GLU A 331 33.53 -14.98 19.25
CA GLU A 331 34.05 -13.63 19.49
C GLU A 331 34.57 -13.48 20.92
N SER A 332 33.88 -14.06 21.91
CA SER A 332 34.33 -14.11 23.31
C SER A 332 35.62 -14.94 23.48
N ALA A 333 35.77 -16.02 22.72
CA ALA A 333 36.97 -16.85 22.71
C ALA A 333 38.16 -16.09 22.09
N GLU A 334 37.96 -15.35 21.00
CA GLU A 334 38.97 -14.49 20.37
C GLU A 334 39.48 -13.41 21.35
N LEU A 335 38.58 -12.76 22.10
CA LEU A 335 38.94 -11.75 23.10
C LEU A 335 39.71 -12.33 24.31
N SER A 336 39.47 -13.60 24.66
CA SER A 336 40.14 -14.24 25.79
C SER A 336 41.59 -14.68 25.52
N GLU A 337 41.93 -15.00 24.26
CA GLU A 337 43.30 -15.34 23.85
C GLU A 337 44.19 -14.09 23.67
N GLU A 338 43.63 -12.95 23.28
CA GLU A 338 44.37 -11.68 23.17
C GLU A 338 44.94 -11.22 24.53
N VAL A 339 44.31 -11.66 25.63
CA VAL A 339 44.75 -11.41 27.01
C VAL A 339 45.85 -12.39 27.47
N LEU A 340 46.04 -13.52 26.78
CA LEU A 340 47.02 -14.57 27.11
C LEU A 340 48.14 -14.63 26.07
N GLY A 341 48.99 -13.59 26.05
CA GLY A 341 50.34 -13.54 25.49
C GLY A 341 50.73 -14.53 24.39
N SER A 342 50.85 -14.02 23.16
CA SER A 342 51.31 -14.69 21.94
C SER A 342 52.57 -15.55 22.09
N GLY A 343 52.38 -16.86 22.23
CA GLY A 343 53.43 -17.87 22.08
C GLY A 343 53.68 -18.24 20.60
N PRO A 344 54.89 -18.71 20.24
CA PRO A 344 55.32 -18.88 18.84
C PRO A 344 54.81 -20.19 18.25
N LEU A 345 53.53 -20.25 17.89
CA LEU A 345 52.95 -21.34 17.08
C LEU A 345 52.15 -20.76 15.90
N GLY A 346 52.86 -20.12 14.96
CA GLY A 346 52.31 -19.38 13.81
C GLY A 346 51.69 -20.23 12.69
N GLY A 347 51.01 -21.34 13.00
CA GLY A 347 50.41 -22.24 12.00
C GLY A 347 48.90 -22.45 12.11
N LEU A 348 48.27 -22.05 13.23
CA LEU A 348 46.84 -22.32 13.50
C LEU A 348 45.90 -21.16 13.10
N ASP A 349 46.42 -19.96 12.84
CA ASP A 349 45.61 -18.75 12.61
C ASP A 349 44.78 -18.78 11.32
N VAL A 350 45.33 -19.33 10.23
CA VAL A 350 44.67 -19.31 8.91
C VAL A 350 43.40 -20.18 8.87
N GLY A 351 43.31 -21.19 9.75
CA GLY A 351 42.12 -22.04 9.86
C GLY A 351 40.96 -21.33 10.56
N ARG A 352 41.25 -20.53 11.60
CA ARG A 352 40.25 -19.87 12.43
C ARG A 352 39.63 -18.67 11.72
N GLU A 353 40.42 -17.88 11.01
CA GLU A 353 39.92 -16.76 10.19
C GLU A 353 38.95 -17.25 9.10
N LYS A 354 39.26 -18.39 8.45
CA LYS A 354 38.37 -19.02 7.46
C LYS A 354 37.05 -19.50 8.08
N ALA A 355 37.08 -19.99 9.32
CA ALA A 355 35.87 -20.40 10.04
C ALA A 355 34.98 -19.19 10.39
N SER A 356 35.57 -18.09 10.86
CA SER A 356 34.87 -16.84 11.18
C SER A 356 34.20 -16.22 9.94
N VAL A 357 34.93 -16.15 8.81
CA VAL A 357 34.37 -15.67 7.53
C VAL A 357 33.23 -16.57 7.03
N SER A 358 33.35 -17.88 7.19
CA SER A 358 32.30 -18.84 6.82
C SER A 358 31.03 -18.67 7.69
N ALA A 359 31.19 -18.48 9.00
CA ALA A 359 30.09 -18.25 9.94
C ALA A 359 29.34 -16.95 9.63
N ARG A 360 30.05 -15.84 9.37
CA ARG A 360 29.43 -14.56 8.95
C ARG A 360 28.65 -14.71 7.65
N LYS A 361 29.19 -15.45 6.68
CA LYS A 361 28.52 -15.71 5.40
C LYS A 361 27.28 -16.60 5.56
N ALA A 362 27.30 -17.55 6.49
CA ALA A 362 26.13 -18.35 6.84
C ALA A 362 25.04 -17.50 7.50
N LEU A 363 25.41 -16.62 8.44
CA LEU A 363 24.48 -15.71 9.12
C LEU A 363 23.75 -14.78 8.14
N GLU A 364 24.47 -14.20 7.17
CA GLU A 364 23.85 -13.36 6.14
C GLU A 364 22.89 -14.13 5.23
N ARG A 365 23.17 -15.40 4.94
CA ARG A 365 22.23 -16.27 4.20
C ARG A 365 20.96 -16.55 5.00
N PHE A 366 21.08 -16.76 6.31
CA PHE A 366 19.91 -16.94 7.19
C PHE A 366 19.04 -15.68 7.27
N LYS A 367 19.65 -14.48 7.41
CA LYS A 367 18.92 -13.21 7.38
C LYS A 367 18.16 -13.01 6.06
N MET A 368 18.77 -13.36 4.93
CA MET A 368 18.09 -13.30 3.63
C MET A 368 16.93 -14.31 3.51
N ALA A 369 17.10 -15.51 4.05
CA ALA A 369 16.05 -16.52 4.07
C ALA A 369 14.86 -16.09 4.94
N GLU A 370 15.12 -15.55 6.14
CA GLU A 370 14.09 -15.01 7.04
C GLU A 370 13.29 -13.90 6.36
N LYS A 371 13.96 -12.95 5.70
CA LYS A 371 13.30 -11.86 4.97
C LYS A 371 12.41 -12.37 3.84
N THR A 372 12.85 -13.41 3.12
CA THR A 372 12.06 -14.05 2.05
C THR A 372 10.84 -14.76 2.62
N ILE A 373 11.01 -15.56 3.69
CA ILE A 373 9.91 -16.26 4.38
C ILE A 373 8.87 -15.27 4.91
N ALA A 374 9.31 -14.15 5.50
CA ALA A 374 8.42 -13.11 6.01
C ALA A 374 7.60 -12.43 4.90
N ARG A 375 8.22 -12.21 3.72
CA ARG A 375 7.53 -11.68 2.54
C ARG A 375 6.49 -12.65 2.01
N ASP A 376 6.89 -13.90 1.75
CA ASP A 376 5.99 -14.96 1.27
C ASP A 376 4.80 -15.16 2.20
N ARG A 377 5.05 -15.11 3.52
CA ARG A 377 4.01 -15.14 4.54
C ARG A 377 3.06 -13.95 4.32
N ALA A 378 3.53 -12.71 4.32
CA ALA A 378 2.68 -11.53 4.12
C ALA A 378 1.82 -11.61 2.85
N ASP A 379 2.38 -12.13 1.75
CA ASP A 379 1.66 -12.33 0.48
C ASP A 379 0.57 -13.41 0.60
N ILE A 380 0.86 -14.56 1.23
CA ILE A 380 -0.15 -15.59 1.51
C ILE A 380 -1.26 -15.05 2.41
N LYS A 381 -0.93 -14.24 3.43
CA LYS A 381 -1.94 -13.59 4.29
C LYS A 381 -2.85 -12.69 3.47
N ARG A 382 -2.28 -11.87 2.61
CA ARG A 382 -3.01 -10.96 1.74
C ARG A 382 -3.95 -11.74 0.81
N LEU A 383 -3.45 -12.80 0.17
CA LEU A 383 -4.26 -13.66 -0.70
C LEU A 383 -5.40 -14.35 0.06
N LEU A 384 -5.15 -14.82 1.28
CA LEU A 384 -6.21 -15.36 2.14
C LEU A 384 -7.26 -14.31 2.51
N LEU A 385 -6.85 -13.07 2.80
CA LEU A 385 -7.77 -11.96 3.09
C LEU A 385 -8.58 -11.51 1.88
N GLU A 386 -7.95 -11.44 0.70
CA GLU A 386 -8.61 -11.13 -0.57
C GLU A 386 -9.60 -12.25 -0.93
N MET A 387 -9.21 -13.51 -0.75
CA MET A 387 -10.11 -14.64 -0.91
C MET A 387 -11.25 -14.61 0.10
N ASP A 388 -11.01 -14.31 1.38
CA ASP A 388 -12.07 -14.23 2.39
C ASP A 388 -13.08 -13.11 2.12
N GLY A 389 -12.61 -11.96 1.64
CA GLY A 389 -13.46 -10.83 1.23
C GLY A 389 -14.37 -11.15 0.06
N LEU A 390 -13.95 -12.03 -0.85
CA LEU A 390 -14.76 -12.50 -1.99
C LEU A 390 -15.59 -13.75 -1.64
N TYR A 391 -15.05 -14.63 -0.80
CA TYR A 391 -15.61 -15.93 -0.47
C TYR A 391 -16.79 -15.81 0.48
N ARG A 392 -16.73 -14.95 1.51
CA ARG A 392 -17.86 -14.80 2.47
C ARG A 392 -19.14 -14.28 1.82
N PRO A 393 -19.12 -13.24 0.95
CA PRO A 393 -20.30 -12.83 0.20
C PRO A 393 -20.83 -13.94 -0.73
N LEU A 394 -19.95 -14.69 -1.38
CA LEU A 394 -20.32 -15.79 -2.27
C LEU A 394 -20.95 -16.97 -1.51
N GLN A 395 -20.40 -17.32 -0.36
CA GLN A 395 -20.90 -18.39 0.51
C GLN A 395 -22.26 -18.02 1.11
N PHE A 396 -22.43 -16.76 1.54
CA PHE A 396 -23.73 -16.24 1.99
C PHE A 396 -24.78 -16.27 0.87
N TYR A 397 -24.38 -15.92 -0.35
CA TYR A 397 -25.24 -15.97 -1.53
C TYR A 397 -25.69 -17.40 -1.87
N VAL A 398 -24.76 -18.35 -1.97
CA VAL A 398 -25.08 -19.76 -2.28
C VAL A 398 -25.91 -20.42 -1.19
N ALA A 399 -25.61 -20.17 0.08
CA ALA A 399 -26.44 -20.65 1.20
C ALA A 399 -27.88 -20.12 1.12
N SER A 400 -28.05 -18.84 0.76
CA SER A 400 -29.37 -18.23 0.56
C SER A 400 -30.13 -18.85 -0.62
N CYS A 401 -29.43 -19.17 -1.72
CA CYS A 401 -30.02 -19.86 -2.87
C CYS A 401 -30.43 -21.31 -2.56
N LEU A 402 -29.61 -22.05 -1.80
CA LEU A 402 -29.91 -23.43 -1.43
C LEU A 402 -31.08 -23.52 -0.44
N VAL A 403 -31.13 -22.63 0.55
CA VAL A 403 -32.28 -22.52 1.48
C VAL A 403 -33.56 -22.14 0.73
N ALA A 404 -33.50 -21.26 -0.26
CA ALA A 404 -34.66 -20.92 -1.09
C ALA A 404 -35.12 -22.08 -2.00
N LYS A 405 -34.20 -22.94 -2.45
CA LYS A 405 -34.49 -24.07 -3.34
C LYS A 405 -35.00 -25.30 -2.58
N PHE A 406 -34.53 -25.54 -1.35
CA PHE A 406 -34.80 -26.77 -0.60
C PHE A 406 -35.50 -26.55 0.76
N GLY A 407 -35.61 -25.33 1.26
CA GLY A 407 -36.22 -25.01 2.56
C GLY A 407 -37.75 -25.08 2.62
N GLY A 408 -38.40 -25.68 1.62
CA GLY A 408 -39.85 -25.95 1.60
C GLY A 408 -40.24 -27.39 1.95
N GLU A 409 -39.29 -28.30 2.13
CA GLU A 409 -39.56 -29.74 2.36
C GLU A 409 -38.81 -30.34 3.58
N LEU A 410 -38.37 -29.50 4.52
CA LEU A 410 -37.95 -29.88 5.88
C LEU A 410 -38.88 -29.21 6.88
#